data_AF-A0A933ZPL6-F1
#
_entry.id   AF-A0A933ZPL6-F1
#
_cell.length_a   1.000
_cell.length_b   1.000
_cell.length_c   1.000
_cell.angle_alpha   90.00
_cell.angle_beta   90.00
_cell.angle_gamma   90.00
#
_symmetry.space_group_name_H-M   'P 1'
#
loop_
_entity.id
_entity.type
_entity.pdbx_description
1 polymer ?
#
loop_
_entity_poly.entity_id
_entity_poly.type
_entity_poly.pdbx_seq_one_letter_code
_entity_poly.pdbx_strand_id
1 'polypeptide(L)'
;MFKETIREIREELAASGLELDELTVARLAKVIEGASSPEERMRGLFDALGMRGLDDATIAQVTSLAGEAESGEAFVDAIFIGACPHCGSEEARSGESEPAIEDPTVGLCPACGWIWCSECESKLTREQPHCSNPQCWLQQGGEEDTEGQEPEP
;
A
#
# COMPACT_ATOMS: atom_id res chain seq x y z
N MET A 1 5.98 -11.65 -26.29
CA MET A 1 6.31 -10.46 -25.49
C MET A 1 5.12 -9.95 -24.69
N PHE A 2 4.22 -9.07 -25.17
CA PHE A 2 3.21 -8.46 -24.26
C PHE A 2 2.15 -9.43 -23.70
N LYS A 3 1.73 -10.43 -24.49
CA LYS A 3 0.84 -11.51 -24.02
C LYS A 3 1.50 -12.44 -23.00
N GLU A 4 2.83 -12.57 -23.04
CA GLU A 4 3.57 -13.30 -22.00
C GLU A 4 3.62 -12.47 -20.73
N THR A 5 3.90 -11.17 -20.83
CA THR A 5 3.92 -10.25 -19.67
C THR A 5 2.58 -10.21 -18.94
N ILE A 6 1.45 -10.16 -19.65
CA ILE A 6 0.12 -10.20 -19.01
C ILE A 6 -0.14 -11.55 -18.32
N ARG A 7 0.31 -12.65 -18.92
CA ARG A 7 0.17 -13.98 -18.33
C ARG A 7 1.02 -14.10 -17.06
N GLU A 8 2.27 -13.63 -17.11
CA GLU A 8 3.20 -13.60 -15.97
C GLU A 8 2.64 -12.75 -14.83
N ILE A 9 2.15 -11.54 -15.11
CA ILE A 9 1.49 -10.68 -14.12
C ILE A 9 0.29 -11.38 -13.49
N ARG A 10 -0.53 -12.07 -14.29
CA ARG A 10 -1.68 -12.80 -13.78
C ARG A 10 -1.28 -13.98 -12.88
N GLU A 11 -0.22 -14.70 -13.23
CA GLU A 11 0.31 -15.81 -12.43
C GLU A 11 0.89 -15.30 -11.10
N GLU A 12 1.61 -14.18 -11.11
CA GLU A 12 2.16 -13.55 -9.90
C GLU A 12 1.06 -12.98 -8.98
N LEU A 13 0.05 -12.33 -9.56
CA LEU A 13 -1.09 -11.80 -8.79
C LEU A 13 -1.93 -12.94 -8.20
N ALA A 14 -2.16 -14.02 -8.96
CA ALA A 14 -2.86 -15.19 -8.45
C ALA A 14 -2.08 -15.88 -7.32
N ALA A 15 -0.75 -15.94 -7.40
CA ALA A 15 0.09 -16.42 -6.32
C ALA A 15 0.00 -15.56 -5.05
N SER A 16 -0.36 -14.29 -5.20
CA SER A 16 -0.61 -13.33 -4.11
C SER A 16 -2.08 -13.30 -3.65
N GLY A 17 -2.92 -14.23 -4.14
CA GLY A 17 -4.35 -14.32 -3.79
C GLY A 17 -5.25 -13.30 -4.51
N LEU A 18 -4.71 -12.54 -5.46
CA LEU A 18 -5.44 -11.56 -6.25
C LEU A 18 -5.84 -12.17 -7.61
N GLU A 19 -7.07 -12.65 -7.71
CA GLU A 19 -7.64 -13.12 -8.98
C GLU A 19 -8.21 -11.94 -9.77
N LEU A 20 -7.54 -11.57 -10.87
CA LEU A 20 -8.08 -10.62 -11.84
C LEU A 20 -8.97 -11.33 -12.85
N ASP A 21 -10.20 -10.84 -13.02
CA ASP A 21 -11.09 -11.34 -14.06
C ASP A 21 -10.61 -10.93 -15.47
N GLU A 22 -11.03 -11.68 -16.49
CA GLU A 22 -10.63 -11.45 -17.89
C GLU A 22 -10.93 -10.03 -18.39
N LEU A 23 -12.02 -9.41 -17.91
CA LEU A 23 -12.39 -8.06 -18.30
C LEU A 23 -11.43 -7.04 -17.68
N THR A 24 -11.04 -7.22 -16.42
CA THR A 24 -10.03 -6.38 -15.75
C THR A 24 -8.67 -6.52 -16.42
N VAL A 25 -8.24 -7.74 -16.77
CA VAL A 25 -7.01 -7.97 -17.54
C VAL A 25 -7.06 -7.28 -18.90
N ALA A 26 -8.17 -7.40 -19.63
CA ALA A 26 -8.33 -6.74 -20.93
C ALA A 26 -8.29 -5.21 -20.83
N ARG A 27 -8.83 -4.63 -19.74
CA ARG A 27 -8.75 -3.19 -19.47
C ARG A 27 -7.32 -2.76 -19.20
N LEU A 28 -6.59 -3.47 -18.35
CA LEU A 28 -5.18 -3.19 -18.03
C LEU A 28 -4.30 -3.25 -19.30
N ALA A 29 -4.50 -4.26 -20.15
CA ALA A 29 -3.81 -4.37 -21.43
C ALA A 29 -4.00 -3.11 -22.30
N LYS A 30 -5.25 -2.67 -22.44
CA LYS A 30 -5.60 -1.49 -23.23
C LYS A 30 -4.99 -0.21 -22.68
N VAL A 31 -4.91 -0.08 -21.36
CA VAL A 31 -4.27 1.07 -20.70
C VAL A 31 -2.79 1.14 -21.05
N ILE A 32 -2.08 0.02 -20.96
CA ILE A 32 -0.64 0.00 -21.22
C ILE A 32 -0.34 0.26 -22.71
N GLU A 33 -1.17 -0.26 -23.62
CA GLU A 33 -1.02 -0.05 -25.07
C GLU A 33 -1.39 1.38 -25.52
N GLY A 34 -2.33 2.03 -24.84
CA GLY A 34 -2.92 3.30 -25.27
C GLY A 34 -2.37 4.55 -24.58
N ALA A 35 -1.70 4.42 -23.43
CA ALA A 35 -1.23 5.56 -22.66
C ALA A 35 0.01 6.23 -23.30
N SER A 36 -0.07 7.54 -23.51
CA SER A 36 1.01 8.34 -24.10
C SER A 36 1.95 8.94 -23.05
N SER A 37 1.54 8.96 -21.78
CA SER A 37 2.34 9.42 -20.64
C SER A 37 2.24 8.47 -19.43
N PRO A 38 3.20 8.52 -18.49
CA PRO A 38 3.11 7.79 -17.22
C PRO A 38 1.84 8.12 -16.42
N GLU A 39 1.42 9.39 -16.40
CA GLU A 39 0.20 9.83 -15.70
C GLU A 39 -1.07 9.26 -16.33
N GLU A 40 -1.16 9.23 -17.67
CA GLU A 40 -2.28 8.58 -18.37
C GLU A 40 -2.32 7.09 -18.10
N ARG A 41 -1.14 6.46 -18.01
CA ARG A 41 -1.03 5.04 -17.67
C ARG A 41 -1.52 4.79 -16.25
N MET A 42 -1.06 5.59 -15.28
CA MET A 42 -1.44 5.44 -13.87
C MET A 42 -2.94 5.68 -13.67
N ARG A 43 -3.49 6.73 -14.29
CA ARG A 43 -4.94 7.00 -14.28
C ARG A 43 -5.73 5.82 -14.86
N GLY A 44 -5.29 5.29 -16.00
CA GLY A 44 -5.94 4.13 -16.61
C GLY A 44 -5.86 2.86 -15.74
N LEU A 45 -4.75 2.65 -15.02
CA LEU A 45 -4.61 1.53 -14.08
C LEU A 45 -5.63 1.66 -12.96
N PHE A 46 -5.75 2.84 -12.34
CA PHE A 46 -6.72 3.09 -11.27
C PHE A 46 -8.17 2.90 -11.74
N ASP A 47 -8.51 3.40 -12.93
CA ASP A 47 -9.83 3.19 -13.54
C ASP A 47 -10.12 1.70 -13.80
N ALA A 48 -9.13 0.96 -14.29
CA ALA A 48 -9.26 -0.47 -14.57
C ALA A 48 -9.46 -1.29 -13.29
N LEU A 49 -8.76 -0.92 -12.21
CA LEU A 49 -8.88 -1.52 -10.88
C LEU A 49 -10.13 -1.05 -10.10
N GLY A 50 -10.90 -0.11 -10.66
CA GLY A 50 -12.10 0.42 -10.01
C GLY A 50 -11.82 1.40 -8.86
N MET A 51 -10.58 1.88 -8.72
CA MET A 51 -10.20 2.91 -7.75
C MET A 51 -10.63 4.28 -8.27
N ARG A 52 -11.94 4.55 -8.14
CA ARG A 52 -12.54 5.82 -8.56
C ARG A 52 -12.39 6.87 -7.46
N GLY A 53 -12.28 8.13 -7.86
CA GLY A 53 -12.30 9.27 -6.93
C GLY A 53 -10.92 9.79 -6.51
N LEU A 54 -9.85 9.28 -7.09
CA LEU A 54 -8.53 9.90 -6.99
C LEU A 54 -8.49 11.16 -7.86
N ASP A 55 -8.15 12.29 -7.26
CA ASP A 55 -7.97 13.54 -8.00
C ASP A 55 -6.63 13.58 -8.77
N ASP A 56 -6.52 14.54 -9.68
CA ASP A 56 -5.34 14.69 -10.53
C ASP A 56 -4.05 14.96 -9.72
N ALA A 57 -4.16 15.63 -8.56
CA ALA A 57 -3.00 15.91 -7.72
C ALA A 57 -2.48 14.62 -7.07
N THR A 58 -3.40 13.77 -6.60
CA THR A 58 -3.09 12.45 -6.04
C THR A 58 -2.48 11.55 -7.11
N ILE A 59 -3.04 11.52 -8.31
CA ILE A 59 -2.50 10.73 -9.43
C ILE A 59 -1.08 11.22 -9.80
N ALA A 60 -0.86 12.53 -9.88
CA ALA A 60 0.44 13.09 -10.16
C ALA A 60 1.46 12.73 -9.06
N GLN A 61 1.07 12.82 -7.79
CA GLN A 61 1.91 12.43 -6.67
C GLN A 61 2.31 10.96 -6.72
N VAL A 62 1.34 10.05 -6.89
CA VAL A 62 1.62 8.61 -6.98
C VAL A 62 2.48 8.29 -8.21
N THR A 63 2.25 8.99 -9.33
CA THR A 63 3.08 8.82 -10.53
C THR A 63 4.52 9.28 -10.30
N SER A 64 4.74 10.39 -9.58
CA SER A 64 6.08 10.86 -9.21
C SER A 64 6.79 9.85 -8.33
N LEU A 65 6.13 9.39 -7.26
CA LEU A 65 6.67 8.40 -6.33
C LEU A 65 7.05 7.10 -7.06
N ALA A 66 6.19 6.63 -7.97
CA ALA A 66 6.48 5.45 -8.77
C ALA A 66 7.67 5.64 -9.74
N GLY A 67 7.91 6.87 -10.22
CA GLY A 67 9.04 7.20 -11.08
C GLY A 67 10.37 7.36 -10.34
N GLU A 68 10.32 7.72 -9.07
CA GLU A 68 11.49 7.93 -8.19
C GLU A 68 11.91 6.65 -7.46
N ALA A 69 10.98 5.71 -7.26
CA ALA A 69 11.24 4.47 -6.55
C ALA A 69 12.18 3.52 -7.31
N GLU A 70 13.20 3.01 -6.60
CA GLU A 70 14.16 2.05 -7.14
C GLU A 70 13.57 0.63 -7.26
N SER A 71 12.52 0.33 -6.49
CA SER A 71 11.85 -0.97 -6.44
C SER A 71 10.37 -0.81 -6.07
N GLY A 72 9.58 -1.87 -6.28
CA GLY A 72 8.18 -1.89 -5.83
C GLY A 72 8.04 -1.75 -4.31
N GLU A 73 8.99 -2.29 -3.54
CA GLU A 73 9.04 -2.15 -2.07
C GLU A 73 9.30 -0.70 -1.67
N ALA A 74 10.28 -0.04 -2.31
CA ALA A 74 10.55 1.39 -2.07
C ALA A 74 9.35 2.28 -2.41
N PHE A 75 8.59 1.91 -3.45
CA PHE A 75 7.35 2.60 -3.80
C PHE A 75 6.27 2.42 -2.72
N VAL A 76 6.09 1.19 -2.22
CA VAL A 76 5.13 0.90 -1.14
C VAL A 76 5.51 1.65 0.14
N ASP A 77 6.79 1.61 0.53
CA ASP A 77 7.30 2.36 1.70
C ASP A 77 7.03 3.88 1.56
N ALA A 78 7.29 4.46 0.38
CA ALA A 78 7.04 5.87 0.15
C ALA A 78 5.56 6.26 0.26
N ILE A 79 4.64 5.37 -0.13
CA ILE A 79 3.19 5.58 -0.04
C ILE A 79 2.67 5.42 1.40
N PHE A 80 3.10 4.36 2.11
CA PHE A 80 2.51 3.98 3.40
C PHE A 80 3.25 4.52 4.62
N ILE A 81 4.57 4.72 4.51
CA ILE A 81 5.41 5.18 5.62
C ILE A 81 5.76 6.65 5.45
N GLY A 82 6.04 7.08 4.22
CA GLY A 82 6.44 8.44 3.89
C GLY A 82 7.76 8.86 4.54
N ALA A 83 8.07 10.16 4.55
CA ALA A 83 9.30 10.68 5.15
C ALA A 83 9.27 10.58 6.69
N CYS A 84 10.45 10.43 7.30
CA CYS A 84 10.57 10.37 8.75
C CYS A 84 10.09 11.68 9.42
N PRO A 85 9.09 11.65 10.32
CA PRO A 85 8.57 12.87 10.97
C PRO A 85 9.58 13.52 11.92
N HIS A 86 10.61 12.80 12.34
CA HIS A 86 11.64 13.31 13.25
C HIS A 86 12.79 14.04 12.54
N CYS A 87 13.28 13.53 11.42
CA CYS A 87 14.45 14.11 10.72
C CYS A 87 14.21 14.50 9.25
N GLY A 88 13.05 14.18 8.67
CA GLY A 88 12.70 14.47 7.29
C GLY A 88 13.38 13.59 6.24
N SER A 89 14.08 12.51 6.64
CA SER A 89 14.66 11.56 5.68
C SER A 89 13.57 10.81 4.93
N GLU A 90 13.73 10.70 3.60
CA GLU A 90 12.87 9.93 2.70
C GLU A 90 13.27 8.44 2.64
N GLU A 91 14.36 8.03 3.31
CA GLU A 91 14.81 6.64 3.39
C GLU A 91 14.07 5.82 4.48
N ALA A 92 12.95 6.34 4.95
CA ALA A 92 12.09 5.66 5.88
C ALA A 92 11.46 4.43 5.22
N ARG A 93 11.36 3.33 5.99
CA ARG A 93 10.88 2.04 5.49
C ARG A 93 9.88 1.39 6.44
N SER A 94 9.15 0.41 5.94
CA SER A 94 8.28 -0.43 6.77
C SER A 94 9.10 -1.16 7.83
N GLY A 95 8.58 -1.12 9.05
CA GLY A 95 9.10 -1.85 10.20
C GLY A 95 8.95 -3.36 10.05
N GLU A 96 8.04 -3.85 9.20
CA GLU A 96 7.80 -5.29 8.95
C GLU A 96 9.07 -6.04 8.47
N SER A 97 10.02 -5.31 7.89
CA SER A 97 11.35 -5.83 7.53
C SER A 97 12.21 -6.22 8.74
N GLU A 98 11.87 -5.77 9.94
CA GLU A 98 12.55 -6.11 11.19
C GLU A 98 11.86 -7.30 11.88
N PRO A 99 12.59 -8.37 12.27
CA PRO A 99 12.01 -9.60 12.82
C PRO A 99 11.15 -9.46 14.10
N ALA A 100 11.15 -8.30 14.74
CA ALA A 100 10.41 -8.03 15.98
C ALA A 100 9.17 -7.14 15.77
N ILE A 101 8.91 -6.71 14.54
CA ILE A 101 7.82 -5.79 14.20
C ILE A 101 6.92 -6.51 13.18
N GLU A 102 5.69 -6.83 13.61
CA GLU A 102 4.68 -7.51 12.78
C GLU A 102 3.55 -6.56 12.35
N ASP A 103 3.76 -5.25 12.53
CA ASP A 103 2.77 -4.20 12.26
C ASP A 103 3.19 -3.39 11.01
N PRO A 104 2.47 -3.49 9.88
CA PRO A 104 2.82 -2.81 8.62
C PRO A 104 2.64 -1.29 8.69
N THR A 105 2.00 -0.77 9.74
CA THR A 105 1.86 0.67 9.99
C THR A 105 3.04 1.24 10.78
N VAL A 106 4.04 0.42 11.13
CA VAL A 106 5.22 0.90 11.83
C VAL A 106 6.24 1.41 10.83
N GLY A 107 6.59 2.69 10.92
CA GLY A 107 7.71 3.28 10.20
C GLY A 107 9.02 3.14 10.99
N LEU A 108 10.11 2.87 10.28
CA LEU A 108 11.47 2.87 10.81
C LEU A 108 12.37 3.76 9.95
N CYS A 109 13.07 4.70 10.60
CA CYS A 109 14.03 5.56 9.93
C CYS A 109 15.45 5.03 10.13
N PRO A 110 16.14 4.54 9.09
CA PRO A 110 17.52 4.07 9.21
C PRO A 110 18.49 5.21 9.52
N ALA A 111 18.19 6.44 9.10
CA ALA A 111 19.07 7.60 9.29
C ALA A 111 19.15 8.07 10.75
N CYS A 112 18.04 8.04 11.50
CA CYS A 112 18.01 8.54 12.89
C CYS A 112 17.53 7.51 13.93
N GLY A 113 17.11 6.32 13.49
CA GLY A 113 16.61 5.25 14.35
C GLY A 113 15.22 5.51 14.94
N TRP A 114 14.50 6.53 14.45
CA TRP A 114 13.14 6.82 14.90
C TRP A 114 12.18 5.70 14.46
N ILE A 115 11.29 5.32 15.38
CA ILE A 115 10.23 4.33 15.16
C ILE A 115 8.91 5.01 15.48
N TRP A 116 7.93 4.91 14.59
CA TRP A 116 6.62 5.57 14.75
C TRP A 116 5.50 4.75 14.13
N CYS A 117 4.26 5.10 14.48
CA CYS A 117 3.08 4.66 13.74
C CYS A 117 2.84 5.63 12.57
N SER A 118 2.80 5.13 11.33
CA SER A 118 2.60 5.93 10.12
C SER A 118 1.21 6.57 10.03
N GLU A 119 0.23 6.06 10.79
CA GLU A 119 -1.12 6.62 10.80
C GLU A 119 -1.26 7.85 11.71
N CYS A 120 -0.64 7.83 12.90
CA CYS A 120 -0.82 8.89 13.90
C CYS A 120 0.48 9.57 14.35
N GLU A 121 1.59 9.23 13.70
CA GLU A 121 2.95 9.76 13.92
C GLU A 121 3.47 9.58 15.35
N SER A 122 2.78 8.80 16.19
CA SER A 122 3.17 8.57 17.58
C SER A 122 4.48 7.79 17.64
N LYS A 123 5.40 8.26 18.49
CA LYS A 123 6.66 7.58 18.75
C LYS A 123 6.43 6.20 19.36
N LEU A 124 7.10 5.20 18.81
CA LEU A 124 7.15 3.83 19.33
C LEU A 124 8.55 3.48 19.83
N THR A 125 8.68 2.33 20.48
CA THR A 125 9.99 1.77 20.86
C THR A 125 10.12 0.35 20.35
N ARG A 126 11.33 -0.21 20.35
CA ARG A 126 11.54 -1.60 19.92
C ARG A 126 10.88 -2.61 20.86
N GLU A 127 10.72 -2.25 22.13
CA GLU A 127 10.05 -3.06 23.13
C GLU A 127 8.52 -2.97 23.01
N GLN A 128 8.01 -1.92 22.38
CA GLN A 128 6.59 -1.69 22.13
C GLN A 128 6.36 -1.17 20.70
N PRO A 129 6.59 -2.00 19.66
CA PRO A 129 6.48 -1.58 18.26
C PRO A 129 5.04 -1.74 17.76
N HIS A 130 4.06 -1.37 18.57
CA HIS A 130 2.65 -1.40 18.21
C HIS A 130 1.96 -0.11 18.65
N CYS A 131 1.10 0.42 17.80
CA CYS A 131 0.34 1.61 18.13
C CYS A 131 -0.84 1.27 19.05
N SER A 132 -0.98 1.95 20.19
CA SER A 132 -2.15 1.80 21.08
C SER A 132 -3.25 2.83 20.84
N ASN A 133 -3.15 3.64 19.77
CA ASN A 133 -4.14 4.65 19.45
C ASN A 133 -5.38 3.99 18.83
N PRO A 134 -6.57 4.07 19.47
CA PRO A 134 -7.78 3.41 18.97
C PRO A 134 -8.33 4.02 17.68
N GLN A 135 -7.82 5.18 17.26
CA GLN A 135 -8.18 5.80 15.98
C GLN A 135 -7.36 5.23 14.81
N CYS A 136 -6.27 4.50 15.07
CA CYS A 136 -5.50 3.84 14.02
C CYS A 136 -6.23 2.60 13.52
N TRP A 137 -6.21 2.41 12.20
CA TRP A 137 -7.00 1.42 11.48
C TRP A 137 -6.79 0.00 12.01
N LEU A 138 -5.54 -0.39 12.32
CA LEU A 138 -5.26 -1.72 12.86
C LEU A 138 -5.83 -1.97 14.26
N GLN A 139 -6.14 -0.91 15.01
CA GLN A 139 -6.75 -1.03 16.34
C GLN A 139 -8.29 -1.06 16.29
N GLN A 140 -8.89 -0.81 15.13
CA GLN A 140 -10.35 -0.77 14.96
C GLN A 140 -10.97 -2.17 14.73
N GLY A 141 -10.17 -3.24 14.63
CA GLY A 141 -10.62 -4.62 14.35
C GLY A 141 -11.13 -5.43 15.55
N GLY A 142 -11.59 -4.77 16.62
CA GLY A 142 -12.01 -5.43 17.88
C GLY A 142 -13.52 -5.52 18.11
N GLU A 143 -14.35 -5.23 17.11
CA GLU A 143 -15.76 -5.64 17.17
C GLU A 143 -15.83 -7.09 16.69
N GLU A 144 -15.68 -8.02 17.65
CA GLU A 144 -16.05 -9.42 17.49
C GLU A 144 -17.39 -9.46 16.75
N ASP A 145 -17.41 -10.11 15.58
CA ASP A 145 -18.64 -10.60 14.97
C ASP A 145 -19.37 -11.41 16.05
N THR A 146 -20.29 -10.79 16.78
CA THR A 146 -21.28 -11.50 17.59
C THR A 146 -22.23 -12.18 16.62
N GLU A 147 -21.76 -13.23 15.98
CA GLU A 147 -22.58 -14.24 15.33
C GLU A 147 -23.48 -14.87 16.40
N GLY A 148 -24.78 -14.72 16.22
CA GLY A 148 -25.73 -15.76 16.61
C GLY A 148 -26.21 -15.79 18.06
N GLN A 149 -26.71 -14.67 18.61
CA GLN A 149 -27.75 -14.80 19.63
C GLN A 149 -29.11 -14.97 18.94
N GLU A 150 -29.47 -16.24 18.66
CA GLU A 150 -30.85 -16.60 18.36
C GLU A 150 -31.75 -16.08 19.48
N PRO A 151 -32.83 -15.33 19.18
CA PRO A 151 -33.80 -14.97 20.20
C PRO A 151 -34.46 -16.25 20.72
N GLU A 152 -34.27 -16.58 22.00
CA GLU A 152 -35.05 -17.64 22.64
C GLU A 152 -36.55 -17.29 22.57
N PRO A 153 -37.42 -18.28 22.29
CA PRO A 153 -38.85 -18.07 22.06
C PRO A 153 -39.66 -17.68 23.31
#